data_AF-A0A349S4P4-F1
#
_entry.id   AF-A0A349S4P4-F1
#
_cell.length_a   1.000
_cell.length_b   1.000
_cell.length_c   1.000
_cell.angle_alpha   90.00
_cell.angle_beta   90.00
_cell.angle_gamma   90.00
#
_symmetry.space_group_name_H-M   'P 1'
#
loop_
_entity.id
_entity.type
_entity.pdbx_description
1 polymer ?
#
loop_
_entity_poly.entity_id
_entity_poly.type
_entity_poly.pdbx_seq_one_letter_code
_entity_poly.pdbx_strand_id
1 'polypeptide(L)'
;GEAREDSGGVDGLFRLTDQQSLLTLGMFLKLTITLPPEHDVMGIPINALYGLNRVYVVEAGHLKAVKVEKIGEYRHQAQDYLIVRSEQLQQEKAVVITQLPNAISGLAVSVVNE
;
A
#
# COMPACT_ATOMS: atom_id res chain seq x y z
N GLY A 1 -13.43 -10.58 -26.38
CA GLY A 1 -14.06 -10.81 -25.06
C GLY A 1 -14.97 -9.65 -24.80
N GLU A 2 -16.20 -9.90 -24.37
CA GLU A 2 -17.14 -8.83 -23.97
C GLU A 2 -16.92 -8.48 -22.50
N ALA A 3 -16.74 -7.19 -22.22
CA ALA A 3 -16.81 -6.65 -20.87
C ALA A 3 -18.26 -6.26 -20.59
N ARG A 4 -18.78 -6.63 -19.41
CA ARG A 4 -20.15 -6.27 -18.98
C ARG A 4 -20.17 -4.81 -18.53
N GLU A 5 -21.26 -4.08 -18.78
CA GLU A 5 -21.45 -2.66 -18.41
C GLU A 5 -21.21 -2.38 -16.90
N ASP A 6 -21.36 -3.39 -16.05
CA ASP A 6 -21.20 -3.28 -14.59
C ASP A 6 -19.80 -3.68 -14.09
N SER A 7 -18.90 -4.09 -15.00
CA SER A 7 -17.50 -4.30 -14.66
C SER A 7 -16.79 -2.96 -14.80
N GLY A 8 -16.44 -2.34 -13.67
CA GLY A 8 -15.71 -1.06 -13.60
C GLY A 8 -14.26 -1.16 -14.12
N GLY A 9 -14.07 -1.78 -15.29
CA GLY A 9 -12.81 -1.87 -15.99
C GLY A 9 -12.59 -0.65 -16.88
N VAL A 10 -11.32 -0.36 -17.13
CA VAL A 10 -10.89 0.65 -18.10
C VAL A 10 -10.20 -0.09 -19.23
N ASP A 11 -10.51 0.27 -20.48
CA ASP A 11 -9.85 -0.31 -21.65
C ASP A 11 -8.40 0.16 -21.76
N GLY A 12 -7.47 -0.79 -21.88
CA GLY A 12 -6.06 -0.53 -22.16
C GLY A 12 -5.69 -0.97 -23.57
N LEU A 13 -5.28 -0.02 -24.42
CA LEU A 13 -4.80 -0.28 -25.77
C LEU A 13 -3.27 -0.28 -25.79
N PHE A 14 -2.66 -1.39 -26.23
CA PHE A 14 -1.21 -1.55 -26.27
C PHE A 14 -0.73 -1.77 -27.70
N ARG A 15 0.45 -1.22 -28.02
CA ARG A 15 1.12 -1.43 -29.31
C ARG A 15 2.37 -2.26 -29.08
N LEU A 16 2.53 -3.32 -29.87
CA LEU A 16 3.78 -4.08 -29.93
C LEU A 16 4.85 -3.24 -30.62
N THR A 17 5.97 -3.02 -29.93
CA THR A 17 7.08 -2.21 -30.45
C THR A 17 8.20 -3.06 -31.06
N ASP A 18 8.19 -4.38 -30.81
CA ASP A 18 9.13 -5.33 -31.40
C ASP A 18 8.47 -6.09 -32.57
N GLN A 19 9.22 -6.25 -33.66
CA GLN A 19 8.76 -6.92 -34.89
C GLN A 19 8.94 -8.45 -34.86
N GLN A 20 9.59 -9.00 -33.83
CA GLN A 20 9.87 -10.44 -33.73
C GLN A 20 8.82 -11.24 -32.94
N SER A 21 7.73 -10.62 -32.48
CA SER A 21 6.74 -11.33 -31.67
C SER A 21 5.82 -12.23 -32.53
N LEU A 22 5.88 -13.54 -32.31
CA LEU A 22 4.97 -14.54 -32.88
C LEU A 22 3.60 -14.52 -32.20
N LEU A 23 2.94 -13.36 -32.17
CA LEU A 23 1.60 -13.20 -31.63
C LEU A 23 0.57 -13.45 -32.74
N THR A 24 -0.33 -14.41 -32.51
CA THR A 24 -1.43 -14.70 -33.43
C THR A 24 -2.74 -14.14 -32.90
N LEU A 25 -3.66 -13.84 -33.82
CA LEU A 25 -4.99 -13.36 -33.46
C LEU A 25 -5.72 -14.40 -32.62
N GLY A 26 -6.42 -13.94 -31.58
CA GLY A 26 -7.16 -14.81 -30.66
C GLY A 26 -6.33 -15.41 -29.52
N MET A 27 -5.02 -15.14 -29.45
CA MET A 27 -4.22 -15.54 -28.29
C MET A 27 -4.60 -14.74 -27.03
N PHE A 28 -4.69 -15.45 -25.91
CA PHE A 28 -4.75 -14.83 -24.58
C PHE A 28 -3.33 -14.52 -24.11
N LEU A 29 -3.11 -13.29 -23.64
CA LEU A 29 -1.83 -12.84 -23.12
C LEU A 29 -1.96 -12.39 -21.67
N LYS A 30 -0.95 -12.69 -20.87
CA LYS A 30 -0.79 -12.10 -19.53
C LYS A 30 0.09 -10.87 -19.67
N LEU A 31 -0.47 -9.70 -19.36
CA LEU A 31 0.25 -8.43 -19.33
C LEU A 31 0.62 -8.10 -17.89
N THR A 32 1.87 -7.71 -17.66
CA THR A 32 2.32 -7.10 -16.41
C THR A 32 2.66 -5.65 -16.71
N ILE A 33 1.99 -4.72 -16.03
CA ILE A 33 2.20 -3.28 -16.21
C ILE A 33 2.89 -2.76 -14.95
N THR A 34 4.03 -2.11 -15.13
CA THR A 34 4.71 -1.39 -14.05
C THR A 34 4.22 0.04 -14.04
N LEU A 35 3.59 0.46 -12.95
CA LEU A 35 3.18 1.85 -12.75
C LEU A 35 4.39 2.71 -12.37
N PRO A 36 4.36 4.03 -12.67
CA PRO A 36 5.37 4.96 -12.17
C PRO A 36 5.53 4.86 -10.65
N PRO A 37 6.76 5.04 -10.12
CA PRO A 37 6.96 5.05 -8.67
C PRO A 37 6.24 6.26 -8.04
N GLU A 38 5.57 6.00 -6.93
CA GLU A 38 5.02 7.06 -6.07
C GLU A 38 6.09 7.58 -5.10
N HIS A 39 6.09 8.89 -4.87
CA HIS A 39 7.01 9.57 -3.98
C HIS A 39 6.31 9.96 -2.67
N ASP A 40 7.09 10.22 -1.63
CA ASP A 40 6.61 10.61 -0.29
C ASP A 40 5.59 9.61 0.28
N VAL A 41 5.85 8.33 0.05
CA VAL A 41 5.05 7.21 0.53
C VAL A 41 5.89 6.27 1.38
N MET A 42 5.21 5.58 2.28
CA MET A 42 5.79 4.55 3.13
C MET A 42 4.98 3.27 3.01
N GLY A 43 5.69 2.13 2.94
CA GLY A 43 5.10 0.81 3.08
C GLY A 43 4.91 0.45 4.55
N ILE A 44 3.69 0.16 4.97
CA ILE A 44 3.39 -0.36 6.32
C ILE A 44 2.70 -1.72 6.21
N PRO A 45 2.94 -2.64 7.16
CA PRO A 45 2.15 -3.86 7.27
C PRO A 45 0.65 -3.54 7.41
N ILE A 46 -0.24 -4.35 6.82
CA ILE A 46 -1.69 -4.13 6.91
C ILE A 46 -2.17 -4.02 8.37
N ASN A 47 -1.59 -4.82 9.27
CA ASN A 47 -1.95 -4.83 10.68
C ASN A 47 -1.52 -3.56 11.46
N ALA A 48 -0.70 -2.68 10.89
CA ALA A 48 -0.35 -1.40 11.48
C ALA A 48 -1.44 -0.32 11.30
N LEU A 49 -2.40 -0.55 10.39
CA LEU A 49 -3.52 0.35 10.14
C LEU A 49 -4.66 0.07 11.14
N TYR A 50 -5.12 1.13 11.80
CA TYR A 50 -6.24 1.14 12.72
C TYR A 50 -7.44 1.83 12.07
N GLY A 51 -8.59 1.16 12.08
CA GLY A 51 -9.80 1.67 11.42
C GLY A 51 -9.57 1.81 9.92
N LEU A 52 -9.84 2.99 9.35
CA LEU A 52 -9.78 3.21 7.90
C LEU A 52 -8.53 3.95 7.43
N ASN A 53 -7.89 4.75 8.28
CA ASN A 53 -6.89 5.72 7.85
C ASN A 53 -5.99 6.24 8.98
N ARG A 54 -5.75 5.44 10.01
CA ARG A 54 -4.97 5.85 11.18
C ARG A 54 -3.87 4.85 11.48
N VAL A 55 -2.69 5.34 11.80
CA VAL A 55 -1.61 4.56 12.41
C VAL A 55 -1.23 5.18 13.74
N TYR A 56 -0.41 4.46 14.51
CA TYR A 56 0.17 5.01 15.73
C TYR A 56 1.68 5.07 15.62
N VAL A 57 2.25 6.17 16.11
CA VAL A 57 3.69 6.33 16.36
C VAL A 57 3.90 6.48 17.86
N VAL A 58 5.11 6.21 18.34
CA VAL A 58 5.48 6.46 19.73
C VAL A 58 6.19 7.80 19.82
N GLU A 59 5.63 8.73 20.60
CA GLU A 59 6.25 10.01 20.93
C GLU A 59 6.32 10.15 22.45
N ALA A 60 7.52 10.34 23.00
CA ALA A 60 7.76 10.47 24.44
C ALA A 60 7.10 9.35 25.29
N GLY A 61 7.20 8.09 24.83
CA GLY A 61 6.65 6.92 25.53
C GLY A 61 5.12 6.77 25.46
N HIS A 62 4.46 7.55 24.61
CA HIS A 62 3.01 7.49 24.44
C HIS A 62 2.64 7.31 22.98
N LEU A 63 1.54 6.61 22.73
CA LEU A 63 0.97 6.52 21.39
C LEU A 63 0.47 7.88 20.93
N LYS A 64 0.73 8.19 19.67
CA LYS A 64 0.13 9.32 18.98
C LYS A 64 -0.51 8.84 17.68
N ALA A 65 -1.82 9.07 17.56
CA ALA A 65 -2.52 8.81 16.32
C ALA A 65 -2.01 9.73 15.21
N VAL A 66 -1.72 9.14 14.06
CA VAL A 66 -1.37 9.85 12.84
C VAL A 66 -2.34 9.44 11.75
N LYS A 67 -2.93 10.43 11.08
CA LYS A 67 -3.80 10.19 9.93
C LYS A 67 -2.94 9.90 8.71
N VAL A 68 -3.37 8.92 7.93
CA VAL A 68 -2.69 8.50 6.70
C VAL A 68 -3.68 8.41 5.55
N GLU A 69 -3.22 8.70 4.35
CA GLU A 69 -3.94 8.41 3.11
C GLU A 69 -3.44 7.08 2.55
N LYS A 70 -4.36 6.21 2.10
CA LYS A 70 -4.01 4.97 1.41
C LYS A 70 -3.81 5.27 -0.07
N ILE A 71 -2.58 5.08 -0.55
CA ILE A 71 -2.19 5.29 -1.95
C ILE A 71 -2.31 3.99 -2.75
N GLY A 72 -2.03 2.86 -2.12
CA GLY A 72 -2.10 1.58 -2.79
C GLY A 72 -1.70 0.42 -1.89
N GLU A 73 -1.39 -0.70 -2.53
CA GLU A 73 -0.94 -1.93 -1.89
C GLU A 73 0.21 -2.49 -2.69
N TYR A 74 1.18 -3.11 -2.02
CA TYR A 74 2.22 -3.89 -2.69
C TYR A 74 2.52 -5.15 -1.90
N ARG A 75 2.93 -6.18 -2.63
CA ARG A 75 3.36 -7.45 -2.05
C ARG A 75 4.87 -7.52 -2.04
N HIS A 76 5.46 -7.78 -0.89
CA HIS A 76 6.89 -8.00 -0.72
C HIS A 76 7.15 -9.24 0.11
N GLN A 77 7.96 -10.17 -0.42
CA GLN A 77 8.34 -11.42 0.27
C GLN A 77 7.12 -12.19 0.86
N ALA A 78 6.06 -12.34 0.06
CA ALA A 78 4.79 -12.99 0.44
C ALA A 78 3.96 -12.27 1.52
N GLN A 79 4.36 -11.08 1.96
CA GLN A 79 3.59 -10.24 2.86
C GLN A 79 3.00 -9.04 2.12
N ASP A 80 1.73 -8.76 2.44
CA ASP A 80 1.00 -7.62 1.88
C ASP A 80 1.26 -6.37 2.74
N TYR A 81 1.59 -5.28 2.06
CA TYR A 81 1.84 -3.98 2.64
C TYR A 81 0.88 -2.95 2.05
N LEU A 82 0.48 -1.99 2.86
CA LEU A 82 -0.21 -0.80 2.41
C LEU A 82 0.82 0.28 2.09
N ILE A 83 0.65 0.93 0.94
CA ILE A 83 1.37 2.15 0.60
C ILE A 83 0.55 3.31 1.14
N VAL A 84 1.12 4.06 2.08
CA VAL A 84 0.44 5.20 2.71
C VAL A 84 1.23 6.49 2.58
N ARG A 85 0.52 7.61 2.62
CA ARG A 85 1.09 8.97 2.62
C ARG A 85 0.62 9.73 3.86
N SER A 86 1.52 10.48 4.49
CA SER A 86 1.18 11.43 5.55
C SER A 86 2.32 12.42 5.77
N GLU A 87 2.00 13.71 5.79
CA GLU A 87 2.96 14.77 6.15
C GLU A 87 3.51 14.61 7.57
N GLN A 88 2.77 13.91 8.44
CA GLN A 88 3.15 13.69 9.83
C GLN A 88 4.05 12.45 10.02
N LEU A 89 4.17 11.60 8.99
CA LEU A 89 5.03 10.41 8.91
C LEU A 89 6.18 10.62 7.93
N GLN A 90 6.92 11.72 8.10
CA GLN A 90 8.19 11.89 7.42
C GLN A 90 9.20 10.83 7.89
N GLN A 91 10.29 10.67 7.12
CA GLN A 91 11.35 9.71 7.39
C GLN A 91 11.76 9.72 8.87
N GLU A 92 12.15 8.54 9.39
CA GLU A 92 12.61 8.30 10.78
C GLU A 92 11.53 8.12 11.86
N LYS A 93 10.23 8.27 11.56
CA LYS A 93 9.18 7.91 12.53
C LYS A 93 8.83 6.43 12.47
N ALA A 94 9.08 5.73 13.57
CA ALA A 94 8.66 4.34 13.74
C ALA A 94 7.14 4.23 13.91
N VAL A 95 6.52 3.40 13.07
CA VAL A 95 5.09 3.04 13.17
C VAL A 95 4.93 1.80 14.03
N VAL A 96 3.95 1.82 14.93
CA VAL A 96 3.60 0.66 15.75
C VAL A 96 2.91 -0.38 14.88
N ILE A 97 3.53 -1.55 14.73
CA ILE A 97 3.01 -2.67 13.95
C ILE A 97 2.25 -3.71 14.79
N THR A 98 2.36 -3.64 16.11
CA THR A 98 1.64 -4.54 17.03
C THR A 98 0.24 -4.01 17.29
N GLN A 99 -0.76 -4.88 17.17
CA GLN A 99 -2.15 -4.56 17.50
C GLN A 99 -2.30 -4.43 19.01
N LEU A 100 -2.53 -3.20 19.48
CA LEU A 100 -2.81 -2.91 20.88
C LEU A 100 -4.33 -2.83 21.08
N PRO A 101 -4.91 -3.65 21.97
CA PRO A 101 -6.34 -3.56 22.28
C PRO A 101 -6.65 -2.16 22.81
N ASN A 102 -7.71 -1.54 22.28
CA ASN A 102 -8.14 -0.19 22.65
C ASN A 102 -7.05 0.90 22.44
N ALA A 103 -6.21 0.76 21.40
CA ALA A 103 -5.21 1.77 21.05
C ALA A 103 -5.86 3.16 20.90
N ILE A 104 -5.35 4.10 21.70
CA ILE A 104 -5.78 5.50 21.73
C ILE A 104 -4.54 6.40 21.87
N SER A 105 -4.62 7.63 21.36
CA SER A 105 -3.58 8.62 21.60
C SER A 105 -3.42 8.88 23.10
N GLY A 106 -2.19 9.00 23.57
CA GLY A 106 -1.87 9.16 24.99
C GLY A 106 -1.75 7.84 25.76
N LEU A 107 -1.98 6.68 25.13
CA LEU A 107 -1.72 5.40 25.77
C LEU A 107 -0.21 5.24 26.01
N ALA A 108 0.19 5.04 27.26
CA ALA A 108 1.58 4.80 27.63
C ALA A 108 2.05 3.45 27.09
N VAL A 109 3.22 3.43 26.45
CA VAL A 109 3.80 2.26 25.82
C VAL A 109 5.32 2.25 25.99
N SER A 110 5.90 1.05 25.93
CA SER A 110 7.34 0.86 25.82
C SER A 110 7.66 0.19 24.50
N VAL A 111 8.70 0.67 23.82
CA VAL A 111 9.18 0.03 22.59
C VAL A 111 10.09 -1.12 22.98
N VAL A 112 9.75 -2.32 22.52
CA VAL A 112 10.62 -3.49 22.60
C VAL A 112 11.19 -3.70 21.21
N ASN A 113 12.44 -3.30 21.00
CA ASN A 113 13.16 -3.63 19.77
C ASN A 113 13.85 -4.99 19.99
N GLU A 114 13.60 -5.95 19.09
CA GLU A 114 14.47 -7.13 18.93
C GLU A 114 15.62 -6.81 17.97
#